data_AF-A0A097QVF6-F1
#
_entry.id   AF-A0A097QVF6-F1
#
_cell.length_a   1.000
_cell.length_b   1.000
_cell.length_c   1.000
_cell.angle_alpha   90.00
_cell.angle_beta   90.00
_cell.angle_gamma   90.00
#
_symmetry.space_group_name_H-M   'P 1'
#
loop_
_entity.id
_entity.type
_entity.pdbx_description
1 polymer ?
#
loop_
_entity_poly.entity_id
_entity_poly.type
_entity_poly.pdbx_seq_one_letter_code
_entity_poly.pdbx_strand_id
1 'polypeptide(L)'
;MEEYFICPECGSDDVEVIKERGRELTLRCNECGNVWHVTLPKLVKVPLIVSKHERSFKSEAELPEGEEIRVGDIVETEDDEVRITGIELEEGKRVNRAKVGEIKTLWGESLTYPKVIKVSIYMPKGITQSFRVKVPREEEFAVGEVVEVGGYTFRIEKIKTERKMLHHGKAQADKIVALMGHHIPRARARRSLEIYRGYDKESQ
;
A
#
# COMPACT_ATOMS: atom_id res chain seq x y z
N MET A 1 -2.06 -11.57 14.36
CA MET A 1 -1.67 -11.53 15.80
C MET A 1 -2.86 -11.72 16.74
N GLU A 2 -4.08 -11.36 16.33
CA GLU A 2 -5.30 -11.41 17.16
C GLU A 2 -5.89 -12.82 17.40
N GLU A 3 -5.60 -13.82 16.58
CA GLU A 3 -6.22 -15.16 16.73
C GLU A 3 -5.83 -15.89 18.03
N TYR A 4 -4.68 -15.58 18.65
CA TYR A 4 -4.23 -16.29 19.84
C TYR A 4 -5.00 -15.91 21.13
N PHE A 5 -5.71 -14.78 21.10
CA PHE A 5 -6.46 -14.22 22.23
C PHE A 5 -7.96 -14.48 22.13
N ILE A 6 -8.38 -15.46 21.32
CA ILE A 6 -9.77 -15.90 21.24
C ILE A 6 -9.93 -17.17 22.07
N CYS A 7 -10.91 -17.17 22.98
CA CYS A 7 -11.18 -18.33 23.80
C CYS A 7 -11.65 -19.52 22.93
N PRO A 8 -10.97 -20.68 22.98
CA PRO A 8 -11.34 -21.83 22.16
C PRO A 8 -12.66 -22.49 22.58
N GLU A 9 -13.16 -22.19 23.78
CA GLU A 9 -14.40 -22.78 24.32
C GLU A 9 -15.65 -21.93 24.00
N CYS A 10 -15.58 -20.61 24.19
CA CYS A 10 -16.75 -19.74 24.01
C CYS A 10 -16.60 -18.70 22.88
N GLY A 11 -15.43 -18.57 22.26
CA GLY A 11 -15.17 -17.60 21.18
C GLY A 11 -15.03 -16.15 21.66
N SER A 12 -15.00 -15.90 22.97
CA SER A 12 -14.81 -14.56 23.54
C SER A 12 -13.39 -14.04 23.32
N ASP A 13 -13.25 -12.75 23.06
CA ASP A 13 -11.98 -12.01 22.98
C ASP A 13 -11.58 -11.34 24.31
N ASP A 14 -12.43 -11.43 25.34
CA ASP A 14 -12.12 -10.95 26.70
C ASP A 14 -11.24 -11.97 27.45
N VAL A 15 -9.92 -11.81 27.27
CA VAL A 15 -8.90 -12.76 27.73
C VAL A 15 -7.81 -12.05 28.52
N GLU A 16 -7.51 -12.57 29.72
CA GLU A 16 -6.41 -12.12 30.57
C GLU A 16 -5.16 -13.02 30.44
N VAL A 17 -3.96 -12.41 30.49
CA VAL A 17 -2.69 -13.13 30.58
C VAL A 17 -2.36 -13.40 32.05
N ILE A 18 -2.48 -14.65 32.50
CA ILE A 18 -2.22 -15.02 33.90
C ILE A 18 -0.76 -15.44 34.15
N LYS A 19 -0.02 -15.80 33.10
CA LYS A 19 1.40 -16.17 33.21
C LYS A 19 2.13 -15.97 31.89
N GLU A 20 3.35 -15.46 31.98
CA GLU A 20 4.25 -15.26 30.84
C GLU A 20 5.63 -15.87 31.11
N ARG A 21 6.14 -16.63 30.16
CA ARG A 21 7.48 -17.22 30.16
C ARG A 21 8.10 -17.14 28.77
N GLY A 22 8.75 -16.01 28.48
CA GLY A 22 9.34 -15.77 27.16
C GLY A 22 8.25 -15.73 26.09
N ARG A 23 8.17 -16.75 25.23
CA ARG A 23 7.13 -16.86 24.20
C ARG A 23 5.91 -17.67 24.63
N GLU A 24 5.94 -18.33 25.78
CA GLU A 24 4.82 -19.12 26.27
C GLU A 24 3.92 -18.26 27.16
N LEU A 25 2.66 -18.12 26.77
CA LEU A 25 1.63 -17.44 27.54
C LEU A 25 0.62 -18.47 28.08
N THR A 26 0.17 -18.25 29.30
CA THR A 26 -1.04 -18.89 29.85
C THR A 26 -2.13 -17.84 29.89
N LEU A 27 -3.21 -18.10 29.16
CA LEU A 27 -4.34 -17.22 28.97
C LEU A 27 -5.54 -17.75 29.73
N ARG A 28 -6.39 -16.86 30.24
CA ARG A 28 -7.67 -17.20 30.86
C ARG A 28 -8.77 -16.33 30.29
N CYS A 29 -9.88 -16.96 29.91
CA CYS A 29 -11.06 -16.24 29.45
C CYS A 29 -11.82 -15.68 30.65
N ASN A 30 -12.14 -14.39 30.60
CA ASN A 30 -12.89 -13.72 31.66
C ASN A 30 -14.38 -14.11 31.67
N GLU A 31 -14.92 -14.59 30.54
CA GLU A 31 -16.33 -14.97 30.44
C GLU A 31 -16.63 -16.39 30.92
N CYS A 32 -15.88 -17.40 30.45
CA CYS A 32 -16.15 -18.81 30.77
C CYS A 32 -15.13 -19.42 31.75
N GLY A 33 -14.05 -18.70 32.07
CA GLY A 33 -13.00 -19.16 32.98
C GLY A 33 -12.03 -20.18 32.38
N ASN A 34 -12.17 -20.55 31.10
CA ASN A 34 -11.28 -21.49 30.42
C ASN A 34 -9.83 -20.99 30.43
N VAL A 35 -8.88 -21.90 30.60
CA VAL A 35 -7.43 -21.61 30.64
C VAL A 35 -6.73 -22.40 29.54
N TRP A 36 -5.96 -21.72 28.70
CA TRP A 36 -5.18 -22.36 27.64
C TRP A 36 -3.78 -21.76 27.54
N HIS A 37 -2.91 -22.47 26.82
CA HIS A 37 -1.52 -22.07 26.62
C HIS A 37 -1.29 -21.77 25.15
N VAL A 38 -0.58 -20.69 24.87
CA VAL A 38 -0.15 -20.33 23.52
C VAL A 38 1.35 -20.09 23.50
N THR A 39 2.01 -20.52 22.43
CA THR A 39 3.40 -20.19 22.17
C THR A 39 3.44 -19.18 21.03
N LEU A 40 3.85 -17.95 21.32
CA LEU A 40 4.00 -16.91 20.32
C LEU A 40 5.06 -17.34 19.28
N PRO A 41 4.81 -17.07 17.98
CA PRO A 41 5.81 -17.32 16.96
C PRO A 41 7.06 -16.50 17.26
N LYS A 42 8.23 -17.04 16.92
CA LYS A 42 9.45 -16.25 17.00
C LYS A 42 9.42 -15.25 15.84
N LEU A 43 9.62 -13.97 16.11
CA LEU A 43 9.76 -12.97 15.05
C LEU A 43 11.21 -12.94 14.55
N VAL A 44 11.39 -12.74 13.25
CA VAL A 44 12.69 -12.50 12.63
C VAL A 44 12.65 -11.22 11.81
N LYS A 45 13.75 -10.48 11.84
CA LYS A 45 13.92 -9.26 11.05
C LYS A 45 14.32 -9.63 9.63
N VAL A 46 13.52 -9.22 8.66
CA VAL A 46 13.78 -9.42 7.23
C VAL A 46 14.08 -8.07 6.59
N PRO A 47 15.21 -7.92 5.87
CA PRO A 47 15.51 -6.71 5.13
C PRO A 47 14.40 -6.36 4.15
N LEU A 48 13.96 -5.10 4.15
CA LEU A 48 12.89 -4.61 3.29
C LEU A 48 13.33 -3.34 2.55
N ILE A 49 13.15 -3.32 1.24
CA ILE A 49 13.35 -2.12 0.42
C ILE A 49 11.98 -1.53 0.07
N VAL A 50 11.70 -0.35 0.60
CA VAL A 50 10.43 0.35 0.42
C VAL A 50 10.57 1.42 -0.64
N SER A 51 9.82 1.27 -1.73
CA SER A 51 9.72 2.28 -2.79
C SER A 51 8.64 3.31 -2.46
N LYS A 52 9.04 4.58 -2.47
CA LYS A 52 8.16 5.75 -2.43
C LYS A 52 8.33 6.51 -3.76
N HIS A 53 7.59 6.05 -4.76
CA HIS A 53 7.64 6.53 -6.15
C HIS A 53 9.04 6.49 -6.82
N GLU A 54 9.84 7.54 -6.68
CA GLU A 54 11.15 7.69 -7.35
C GLU A 54 12.35 7.36 -6.45
N ARG A 55 12.11 7.17 -5.15
CA ARG A 55 13.17 6.82 -4.19
C ARG A 55 12.84 5.52 -3.48
N SER A 56 13.87 4.75 -3.19
CA SER A 56 13.79 3.55 -2.38
C SER A 56 14.56 3.75 -1.07
N PHE A 57 14.00 3.24 0.02
CA PHE A 57 14.54 3.36 1.36
C PHE A 57 14.75 1.96 1.93
N LYS A 58 15.84 1.78 2.70
CA LYS A 58 16.06 0.56 3.46
C LYS A 58 15.22 0.61 4.73
N SER A 59 14.58 -0.49 5.05
CA SER A 59 13.79 -0.73 6.25
C SER A 59 13.92 -2.22 6.62
N GLU A 60 13.21 -2.64 7.65
CA GLU A 60 13.15 -4.02 8.12
C GLU A 60 11.70 -4.36 8.46
N ALA A 61 11.29 -5.60 8.21
CA ALA A 61 10.00 -6.13 8.62
C ALA A 61 10.19 -7.20 9.70
N GLU A 62 9.39 -7.16 10.75
CA GLU A 62 9.38 -8.17 11.81
C GLU A 62 8.29 -9.20 11.51
N LEU A 63 8.70 -10.38 11.04
CA LEU A 63 7.78 -11.40 10.54
C LEU A 63 7.90 -12.72 11.33
N PRO A 64 6.79 -13.44 11.57
CA PRO A 64 6.81 -14.78 12.16
C PRO A 64 7.70 -15.78 11.42
N GLU A 65 8.60 -16.42 12.16
CA GLU A 65 9.46 -17.50 11.69
C GLU A 65 8.59 -18.68 11.21
N GLY A 66 8.59 -18.91 9.90
CA GLY A 66 7.86 -20.00 9.25
C GLY A 66 6.61 -19.57 8.48
N GLU A 67 6.19 -18.31 8.59
CA GLU A 67 5.13 -17.76 7.74
C GLU A 67 5.57 -17.74 6.26
N GLU A 68 4.61 -17.88 5.34
CA GLU A 68 4.84 -17.74 3.90
C GLU A 68 4.39 -16.36 3.46
N ILE A 69 5.30 -15.56 2.90
CA ILE A 69 5.00 -14.25 2.31
C ILE A 69 4.81 -14.42 0.80
N ARG A 70 3.88 -13.65 0.24
CA ARG A 70 3.55 -13.61 -1.19
C ARG A 70 3.62 -12.19 -1.73
N VAL A 71 3.91 -12.09 -3.02
CA VAL A 71 3.79 -10.82 -3.75
C VAL A 71 2.32 -10.38 -3.72
N GLY A 72 2.08 -9.15 -3.27
CA GLY A 72 0.76 -8.57 -3.05
C GLY A 72 0.37 -8.47 -1.58
N ASP A 73 1.02 -9.21 -0.69
CA ASP A 73 0.77 -9.13 0.76
C ASP A 73 1.15 -7.74 1.29
N ILE A 74 0.47 -7.30 2.34
CA ILE A 74 0.77 -6.06 3.04
C ILE A 74 1.50 -6.41 4.33
N VAL A 75 2.67 -5.82 4.51
CA VAL A 75 3.49 -5.97 5.70
C VAL A 75 3.57 -4.62 6.39
N GLU A 76 3.26 -4.61 7.67
CA GLU A 76 3.41 -3.43 8.52
C GLU A 76 4.86 -3.31 9.01
N THR A 77 5.38 -2.10 9.00
CA THR A 77 6.64 -1.72 9.65
C THR A 77 6.37 -0.63 10.68
N GLU A 78 7.37 -0.22 11.44
CA GLU A 78 7.24 0.85 12.43
C GLU A 78 6.70 2.17 11.83
N ASP A 79 7.01 2.45 10.57
CA ASP A 79 6.74 3.74 9.92
C ASP A 79 5.84 3.66 8.67
N ASP A 80 5.44 2.46 8.22
CA ASP A 80 4.79 2.29 6.92
C ASP A 80 3.93 1.02 6.82
N GLU A 81 2.98 1.05 5.89
CA GLU A 81 2.28 -0.14 5.41
C GLU A 81 2.82 -0.44 4.01
N VAL A 82 3.44 -1.60 3.82
CA VAL A 82 4.19 -1.90 2.61
C VAL A 82 3.58 -3.07 1.85
N ARG A 83 3.13 -2.80 0.62
CA ARG A 83 2.68 -3.87 -0.29
C ARG A 83 3.88 -4.53 -0.92
N ILE A 84 4.07 -5.82 -0.71
CA ILE A 84 5.15 -6.60 -1.29
C ILE A 84 4.98 -6.67 -2.81
N THR A 85 6.00 -6.24 -3.53
CA THR A 85 6.08 -6.24 -5.00
C THR A 85 7.11 -7.22 -5.52
N GLY A 86 8.01 -7.70 -4.67
CA GLY A 86 9.00 -8.71 -5.03
C GLY A 86 9.61 -9.38 -3.80
N ILE A 87 9.97 -10.65 -3.97
CA ILE A 87 10.65 -11.44 -2.95
C ILE A 87 11.95 -11.94 -3.56
N GLU A 88 13.06 -11.60 -2.92
CA GLU A 88 14.41 -11.97 -3.33
C GLU A 88 14.99 -12.99 -2.35
N LEU A 89 15.47 -14.10 -2.90
CA LEU A 89 16.17 -15.16 -2.18
C LEU A 89 17.69 -14.98 -2.33
N GLU A 90 18.45 -15.94 -1.81
CA GLU A 90 19.89 -16.01 -2.09
C GLU A 90 20.21 -16.05 -3.59
N GLU A 91 21.43 -15.60 -3.92
CA GLU A 91 21.92 -15.49 -5.30
C GLU A 91 21.08 -14.57 -6.21
N GLY A 92 20.19 -13.74 -5.63
CA GLY A 92 19.37 -12.76 -6.36
C GLY A 92 18.16 -13.36 -7.08
N LYS A 93 17.80 -14.62 -6.80
CA LYS A 93 16.63 -15.27 -7.40
C LYS A 93 15.34 -14.60 -6.91
N ARG A 94 14.46 -14.22 -7.85
CA ARG A 94 13.13 -13.64 -7.54
C ARG A 94 12.01 -14.67 -7.66
N VAL A 95 11.12 -14.67 -6.67
CA VAL A 95 9.96 -15.57 -6.58
C VAL A 95 8.69 -14.80 -6.20
N ASN A 96 7.53 -15.42 -6.40
CA ASN A 96 6.24 -14.83 -6.04
C ASN A 96 5.78 -15.18 -4.61
N ARG A 97 6.43 -16.17 -3.97
CA ARG A 97 6.19 -16.58 -2.59
C ARG A 97 7.41 -17.27 -1.99
N ALA A 98 7.63 -17.14 -0.69
CA ALA A 98 8.67 -17.85 0.04
C ALA A 98 8.38 -17.88 1.54
N LYS A 99 8.97 -18.85 2.25
CA LYS A 99 8.95 -18.83 3.72
C LYS A 99 9.87 -17.74 4.24
N VAL A 100 9.47 -17.06 5.31
CA VAL A 100 10.23 -15.97 5.94
C VAL A 100 11.71 -16.32 6.16
N GLY A 101 12.02 -17.54 6.61
CA GLY A 101 13.41 -17.99 6.83
C GLY A 101 14.27 -18.20 5.57
N GLU A 102 13.68 -18.19 4.38
CA GLU A 102 14.38 -18.34 3.10
C GLU A 102 14.62 -16.98 2.41
N ILE A 103 13.97 -15.92 2.88
CA ILE A 103 13.96 -14.61 2.24
C ILE A 103 15.24 -13.85 2.57
N LYS A 104 15.92 -13.36 1.54
CA LYS A 104 17.08 -12.49 1.67
C LYS A 104 16.65 -11.03 1.79
N THR A 105 15.78 -10.58 0.88
CA THR A 105 15.29 -9.20 0.83
C THR A 105 13.86 -9.15 0.30
N LEU A 106 12.99 -8.43 1.01
CA LEU A 106 11.68 -8.03 0.51
C LEU A 106 11.76 -6.72 -0.25
N TRP A 107 10.93 -6.58 -1.28
CA TRP A 107 10.76 -5.36 -2.04
C TRP A 107 9.30 -4.97 -2.01
N GLY A 108 8.99 -3.71 -1.73
CA GLY A 108 7.62 -3.26 -1.61
C GLY A 108 7.38 -1.81 -1.97
N GLU A 109 6.12 -1.46 -2.16
CA GLU A 109 5.65 -0.10 -2.36
C GLU A 109 4.97 0.39 -1.07
N SER A 110 5.36 1.57 -0.60
CA SER A 110 4.70 2.23 0.54
C SER A 110 3.25 2.59 0.20
N LEU A 111 2.32 2.17 1.05
CA LEU A 111 0.90 2.51 0.96
C LEU A 111 0.57 3.81 1.70
N THR A 112 1.37 4.21 2.68
CA THR A 112 1.21 5.51 3.36
C THR A 112 1.65 6.69 2.48
N TYR A 113 2.58 6.46 1.53
CA TYR A 113 2.97 7.48 0.57
C TYR A 113 1.88 7.67 -0.50
N PRO A 114 1.49 8.92 -0.83
CA PRO A 114 0.49 9.22 -1.86
C PRO A 114 0.85 8.59 -3.21
N LYS A 115 -0.15 8.11 -3.96
CA LYS A 115 0.09 7.65 -5.33
C LYS A 115 0.45 8.85 -6.19
N VAL A 116 1.52 8.70 -6.97
CA VAL A 116 1.87 9.68 -8.01
C VAL A 116 1.36 9.15 -9.35
N ILE A 117 0.40 9.86 -9.94
CA ILE A 117 -0.20 9.52 -11.22
C ILE A 117 0.12 10.55 -12.29
N LYS A 118 0.20 10.11 -13.55
CA LYS A 118 0.37 11.03 -14.69
C LYS A 118 -0.96 11.67 -15.06
N VAL A 119 -0.95 12.96 -15.38
CA VAL A 119 -2.10 13.64 -15.99
C VAL A 119 -1.67 14.13 -17.36
N SER A 120 -2.46 13.83 -18.40
CA SER A 120 -2.24 14.34 -19.75
C SER A 120 -3.48 15.06 -20.26
N ILE A 121 -3.34 16.36 -20.47
CA ILE A 121 -4.40 17.25 -20.91
C ILE A 121 -4.19 17.55 -22.39
N TYR A 122 -5.18 17.16 -23.21
CA TYR A 122 -5.20 17.48 -24.62
C TYR A 122 -5.71 18.92 -24.82
N MET A 123 -4.81 19.76 -25.29
CA MET A 123 -5.05 21.17 -25.58
C MET A 123 -5.45 21.35 -27.05
N PRO A 124 -6.06 22.50 -27.41
CA PRO A 124 -6.27 22.85 -28.80
C PRO A 124 -4.97 22.80 -29.61
N LYS A 125 -5.09 22.59 -30.93
CA LYS A 125 -3.96 22.51 -31.88
C LYS A 125 -3.03 21.30 -31.67
N GLY A 126 -3.52 20.23 -31.02
CA GLY A 126 -2.79 18.96 -30.88
C GLY A 126 -1.68 18.98 -29.83
N ILE A 127 -1.63 20.02 -28.98
CA ILE A 127 -0.65 20.12 -27.89
C ILE A 127 -1.13 19.26 -26.72
N THR A 128 -0.22 18.57 -26.02
CA THR A 128 -0.54 17.83 -24.79
C THR A 128 0.27 18.36 -23.62
N GLN A 129 -0.41 18.89 -22.60
CA GLN A 129 0.23 19.29 -21.35
C GLN A 129 0.28 18.09 -20.40
N SER A 130 1.43 17.79 -19.80
CA SER A 130 1.59 16.66 -18.89
C SER A 130 2.03 17.11 -17.50
N PHE A 131 1.42 16.51 -16.48
CA PHE A 131 1.75 16.72 -15.08
C PHE A 131 1.94 15.38 -14.37
N ARG A 132 2.62 15.40 -13.24
CA ARG A 132 2.55 14.35 -12.21
C ARG A 132 1.83 14.95 -11.02
N VAL A 133 0.90 14.21 -10.42
CA VAL A 133 0.12 14.68 -9.28
C VAL A 133 0.19 13.66 -8.15
N LYS A 134 0.25 14.16 -6.91
CA LYS A 134 0.10 13.35 -5.69
C LYS A 134 -1.37 13.26 -5.34
N VAL A 135 -1.85 12.03 -5.12
CA VAL A 135 -3.24 11.76 -4.73
C VAL A 135 -3.28 10.70 -3.62
N PRO A 136 -4.18 10.82 -2.62
CA PRO A 136 -4.48 9.73 -1.70
C PRO A 136 -4.87 8.45 -2.46
N ARG A 137 -4.44 7.29 -1.97
CA ARG A 137 -4.56 6.01 -2.69
C ARG A 137 -6.00 5.51 -2.81
N GLU A 138 -6.80 5.82 -1.80
CA GLU A 138 -8.21 5.51 -1.65
C GLU A 138 -9.11 6.40 -2.51
N GLU A 139 -8.60 7.53 -3.00
CA GLU A 139 -9.36 8.50 -3.77
C GLU A 139 -9.85 7.90 -5.10
N GLU A 140 -11.14 8.02 -5.40
CA GLU A 140 -11.72 7.54 -6.65
C GLU A 140 -11.77 8.65 -7.71
N PHE A 141 -11.44 8.31 -8.96
CA PHE A 141 -11.62 9.15 -10.14
C PHE A 141 -12.60 8.52 -11.11
N ALA A 142 -13.46 9.35 -11.72
CA ALA A 142 -14.45 8.90 -12.68
C ALA A 142 -14.22 9.46 -14.08
N VAL A 143 -14.49 8.65 -15.10
CA VAL A 143 -14.60 9.15 -16.47
C VAL A 143 -15.81 10.09 -16.55
N GLY A 144 -15.60 11.27 -17.15
CA GLY A 144 -16.56 12.38 -17.22
C GLY A 144 -16.35 13.44 -16.13
N GLU A 145 -15.54 13.16 -15.12
CA GLU A 145 -15.24 14.10 -14.06
C GLU A 145 -14.38 15.27 -14.55
N VAL A 146 -14.68 16.49 -14.09
CA VAL A 146 -13.88 17.68 -14.36
C VAL A 146 -12.96 17.96 -13.17
N VAL A 147 -11.66 18.00 -13.41
CA VAL A 147 -10.63 18.24 -12.39
C VAL A 147 -9.70 19.37 -12.85
N GLU A 148 -9.02 19.98 -11.89
CA GLU A 148 -8.02 21.02 -12.14
C GLU A 148 -6.61 20.52 -11.78
N VAL A 149 -5.60 20.89 -12.57
CA VAL A 149 -4.19 20.74 -12.20
C VAL A 149 -3.39 21.89 -12.80
N GLY A 150 -2.59 22.57 -11.98
CA GLY A 150 -1.71 23.65 -12.45
C GLY A 150 -2.44 24.79 -13.17
N GLY A 151 -3.67 25.11 -12.75
CA GLY A 151 -4.51 26.12 -13.38
C GLY A 151 -5.24 25.68 -14.66
N TYR A 152 -5.03 24.44 -15.12
CA TYR A 152 -5.76 23.86 -16.25
C TYR A 152 -6.93 23.03 -15.75
N THR A 153 -8.12 23.30 -16.27
CA THR A 153 -9.33 22.49 -16.03
C THR A 153 -9.56 21.56 -17.20
N PHE A 154 -9.79 20.28 -16.94
CA PHE A 154 -10.01 19.28 -17.98
C PHE A 154 -11.03 18.23 -17.55
N ARG A 155 -11.70 17.61 -18.51
CA ARG A 155 -12.56 16.45 -18.27
C ARG A 155 -11.79 15.18 -18.47
N ILE A 156 -11.83 14.28 -17.49
CA ILE A 156 -11.26 12.94 -17.60
C ILE A 156 -12.09 12.16 -18.63
N GLU A 157 -11.47 11.76 -19.72
CA GLU A 157 -12.10 10.93 -20.75
C GLU A 157 -11.60 9.48 -20.71
N LYS A 158 -10.36 9.30 -20.26
CA LYS A 158 -9.72 7.99 -20.16
C LYS A 158 -8.95 7.89 -18.86
N ILE A 159 -9.11 6.77 -18.17
CA ILE A 159 -8.31 6.41 -17.00
C ILE A 159 -7.46 5.19 -17.38
N LYS A 160 -6.15 5.36 -17.45
CA LYS A 160 -5.22 4.24 -17.60
C LYS A 160 -4.99 3.63 -16.22
N THR A 161 -5.40 2.39 -16.05
CA THR A 161 -5.04 1.57 -14.88
C THR A 161 -3.84 0.69 -15.19
N GLU A 162 -3.28 0.02 -14.19
CA GLU A 162 -2.20 -0.96 -14.38
C GLU A 162 -2.59 -2.11 -15.33
N ARG A 163 -3.88 -2.46 -15.38
CA ARG A 163 -4.39 -3.60 -16.14
C ARG A 163 -5.01 -3.22 -17.49
N LYS A 164 -5.72 -2.09 -17.55
CA LYS A 164 -6.52 -1.70 -18.74
C LYS A 164 -6.77 -0.20 -18.84
N MET A 165 -7.21 0.22 -20.02
CA MET A 165 -7.78 1.55 -20.25
C MET A 165 -9.27 1.56 -19.94
N LEU A 166 -9.73 2.51 -19.14
CA LEU A 166 -11.15 2.76 -18.89
C LEU A 166 -11.63 3.94 -19.73
N HIS A 167 -12.75 3.75 -20.41
CA HIS A 167 -13.48 4.78 -21.17
C HIS A 167 -14.83 5.14 -20.53
N HIS A 168 -15.18 4.48 -19.42
CA HIS A 168 -16.36 4.72 -18.60
C HIS A 168 -16.10 4.18 -17.19
N GLY A 169 -16.92 4.59 -16.22
CA GLY A 169 -16.84 4.13 -14.83
C GLY A 169 -15.79 4.87 -14.00
N LYS A 170 -15.37 4.24 -12.90
CA LYS A 170 -14.47 4.82 -11.89
C LYS A 170 -13.32 3.87 -11.54
N ALA A 171 -12.25 4.42 -10.99
CA ALA A 171 -11.14 3.66 -10.43
C ALA A 171 -10.56 4.35 -9.19
N GLN A 172 -10.07 3.57 -8.23
CA GLN A 172 -9.28 4.06 -7.11
C GLN A 172 -7.87 4.42 -7.57
N ALA A 173 -7.34 5.53 -7.06
CA ALA A 173 -6.05 6.09 -7.40
C ALA A 173 -4.91 5.08 -7.29
N ASP A 174 -4.92 4.19 -6.29
CA ASP A 174 -3.93 3.13 -6.11
C ASP A 174 -3.68 2.30 -7.39
N LYS A 175 -4.72 2.10 -8.20
CA LYS A 175 -4.71 1.31 -9.44
C LYS A 175 -4.51 2.15 -10.70
N ILE A 176 -4.49 3.48 -10.57
CA ILE A 176 -4.39 4.43 -11.69
C ILE A 176 -2.92 4.69 -12.01
N VAL A 177 -2.60 4.65 -13.30
CA VAL A 177 -1.31 5.06 -13.86
C VAL A 177 -1.42 6.46 -14.47
N ALA A 178 -2.52 6.75 -15.17
CA ALA A 178 -2.73 8.06 -15.77
C ALA A 178 -4.20 8.48 -15.91
N LEU A 179 -4.45 9.79 -15.79
CA LEU A 179 -5.68 10.46 -16.18
C LEU A 179 -5.46 11.21 -17.50
N MET A 180 -6.40 11.10 -18.42
CA MET A 180 -6.29 11.72 -19.73
C MET A 180 -7.61 12.34 -20.16
N GLY A 181 -7.55 13.49 -20.82
CA GLY A 181 -8.71 14.07 -21.48
C GLY A 181 -8.51 15.51 -21.92
N HIS A 182 -9.57 16.12 -22.43
CA HIS A 182 -9.48 17.42 -23.07
C HIS A 182 -9.65 18.57 -22.08
N HIS A 183 -8.87 19.63 -22.31
CA HIS A 183 -9.02 20.89 -21.60
C HIS A 183 -10.42 21.48 -21.80
N ILE A 184 -11.06 21.90 -20.71
CA ILE A 184 -12.35 22.58 -20.72
C ILE A 184 -12.18 23.95 -20.06
N PRO A 185 -11.94 25.01 -20.85
CA PRO A 185 -11.69 26.33 -20.29
C PRO A 185 -12.89 26.81 -19.46
N ARG A 186 -12.61 27.40 -18.29
CA ARG A 186 -13.59 28.02 -17.37
C ARG A 186 -14.65 27.05 -16.81
N ALA A 187 -14.44 25.74 -16.92
CA ALA A 187 -15.29 24.78 -16.23
C ALA A 187 -15.03 24.81 -14.72
N ARG A 188 -16.08 24.59 -13.93
CA ARG A 188 -15.94 24.40 -12.48
C ARG A 188 -15.39 23.00 -12.24
N ALA A 189 -14.16 22.91 -11.73
CA ALA A 189 -13.58 21.64 -11.31
C ALA A 189 -14.26 21.14 -10.03
N ARG A 190 -14.40 19.81 -9.93
CA ARG A 190 -14.85 19.13 -8.72
C ARG A 190 -13.78 19.15 -7.64
N ARG A 191 -12.50 19.08 -8.04
CA ARG A 191 -11.33 19.12 -7.17
C ARG A 191 -10.12 19.67 -7.93
N SER A 192 -9.12 20.15 -7.19
CA SER A 192 -7.81 20.57 -7.71
C SER A 192 -6.75 19.58 -7.24
N LEU A 193 -5.91 19.13 -8.16
CA LEU A 193 -4.88 18.12 -7.92
C LEU A 193 -3.54 18.77 -7.64
N GLU A 194 -2.87 18.31 -6.58
CA GLU A 194 -1.56 18.80 -6.18
C GLU A 194 -0.48 18.26 -7.13
N ILE A 195 0.31 19.16 -7.73
CA ILE A 195 1.42 18.77 -8.61
C ILE A 195 2.55 18.17 -7.77
N TYR A 196 2.95 16.96 -8.13
CA TYR A 196 4.17 16.35 -7.64
C TYR A 196 5.40 16.99 -8.30
N ARG A 197 6.26 17.60 -7.48
CA ARG A 197 7.49 18.29 -7.93
C ARG A 197 8.78 17.47 -7.79
N GLY A 198 8.67 16.20 -7.40
CA GLY A 198 9.83 15.39 -7.03
C GLY A 198 10.08 15.38 -5.52
N TYR A 199 11.12 14.67 -5.11
CA TYR A 199 11.71 14.85 -3.78
C TYR A 199 12.61 16.09 -3.79
N ASP A 200 12.42 16.99 -2.84
CA ASP A 200 13.34 18.11 -2.64
C ASP A 200 14.77 17.59 -2.39
N LYS A 201 15.76 18.36 -2.86
CA LYS A 201 17.18 18.02 -2.66
C LYS A 201 17.63 18.14 -1.20
N GLU A 202 16.83 18.75 -0.33
CA GLU A 202 17.17 19.08 1.06
C GLU A 202 16.71 18.05 2.10
N SER A 203 16.00 16.99 1.71
CA SER A 203 15.66 15.88 2.62
C SER A 203 16.72 14.76 2.64
N GLN A 204 18.01 15.16 2.60
CA GLN A 204 19.16 14.25 2.80
C GLN A 204 19.55 14.19 4.27
#